data_AF-A0A8D0D7I1-F1
#
_entry.id   AF-A0A8D0D7I1-F1
#
_cell.length_a   1.000
_cell.length_b   1.000
_cell.length_c   1.000
_cell.angle_alpha   90.00
_cell.angle_beta   90.00
_cell.angle_gamma   90.00
#
_symmetry.space_group_name_H-M   'P 1'
#
loop_
_entity.id
_entity.type
_entity.pdbx_description
1 polymer ?
#
loop_
_entity_poly.entity_id
_entity_poly.type
_entity_poly.pdbx_seq_one_letter_code
_entity_poly.pdbx_strand_id
1 'polypeptide(L)'
;MLNSEPPFVVYVRSGQQVTEAVTVQVGHADTLLPLLTLLGFFKDSDALTSTNYDTQTQRSFRTSHMLPYAANLILVLYDCGGGDLRLQPLLNEKPVTFPGLTDQQTSMPLYQDVKDHCRELLQGGDFETECQLFKNTVVSWDDECIH
;
A
#
# COMPACT_ATOMS: atom_id res chain seq x y z
N MET A 1 -23.61 15.32 10.32
CA MET A 1 -23.22 13.91 10.37
C MET A 1 -23.04 13.44 8.93
N LEU A 2 -21.87 13.71 8.36
CA LEU A 2 -21.54 13.31 7.00
C LEU A 2 -20.61 12.10 7.12
N ASN A 3 -21.08 10.97 6.60
CA ASN A 3 -20.31 9.74 6.47
C ASN A 3 -19.22 9.98 5.42
N SER A 4 -18.00 10.26 5.87
CA SER A 4 -16.82 10.21 5.03
C SER A 4 -16.32 8.77 4.99
N GLU A 5 -16.86 7.97 4.07
CA GLU A 5 -16.21 6.72 3.69
C GLU A 5 -14.92 7.07 2.92
N PRO A 6 -13.74 6.55 3.32
CA PRO A 6 -12.51 6.80 2.59
C PRO A 6 -12.54 6.09 1.22
N PRO A 7 -11.98 6.69 0.15
CA PRO A 7 -12.14 6.23 -1.23
C PRO A 7 -11.42 4.92 -1.63
N PHE A 8 -10.96 4.08 -0.70
CA PHE A 8 -9.97 3.06 -1.04
C PHE A 8 -10.25 1.63 -0.58
N VAL A 9 -11.48 1.27 -0.24
CA VAL A 9 -11.72 -0.13 0.14
C VAL A 9 -13.06 -0.69 -0.31
N VAL A 10 -12.95 -1.74 -1.12
CA VAL A 10 -14.04 -2.56 -1.65
C VAL A 10 -14.33 -3.72 -0.70
N TYR A 11 -15.61 -3.94 -0.37
CA TYR A 11 -16.09 -5.10 0.38
C TYR A 11 -16.61 -6.18 -0.58
N VAL A 12 -16.16 -7.44 -0.46
CA VAL A 12 -16.75 -8.56 -1.19
C VAL A 12 -17.83 -9.22 -0.32
N ARG A 13 -19.10 -8.85 -0.53
CA ARG A 13 -20.25 -9.61 -0.01
C ARG A 13 -20.63 -10.68 -1.02
N SER A 14 -20.56 -11.95 -0.63
CA SER A 14 -21.11 -13.06 -1.42
C SER A 14 -22.64 -12.91 -1.50
N GLY A 15 -23.14 -12.26 -2.56
CA GLY A 15 -24.58 -12.09 -2.82
C GLY A 15 -25.07 -10.70 -3.27
N GLN A 16 -24.22 -9.66 -3.32
CA GLN A 16 -24.58 -8.38 -3.98
C GLN A 16 -23.73 -8.18 -5.24
N GLN A 17 -24.33 -7.61 -6.28
CA GLN A 17 -23.68 -7.33 -7.56
C GLN A 17 -22.64 -6.22 -7.36
N VAL A 18 -21.38 -6.62 -7.12
CA VAL A 18 -20.23 -5.72 -7.06
C VAL A 18 -19.82 -5.40 -8.49
N THR A 19 -19.90 -4.13 -8.91
CA THR A 19 -19.55 -3.70 -10.27
C THR A 19 -18.05 -3.71 -10.54
N GLU A 20 -17.20 -3.65 -9.51
CA GLU A 20 -15.73 -3.83 -9.61
C GLU A 20 -15.21 -4.70 -8.46
N ALA A 21 -15.05 -6.00 -8.69
CA ALA A 21 -14.57 -6.95 -7.69
C ALA A 21 -13.04 -6.92 -7.49
N VAL A 22 -12.31 -6.28 -8.42
CA VAL A 22 -10.85 -6.25 -8.46
C VAL A 22 -10.41 -4.91 -9.03
N THR A 23 -9.45 -4.27 -8.36
CA THR A 23 -8.74 -3.09 -8.87
C THR A 23 -7.30 -3.49 -9.18
N VAL A 24 -6.84 -3.24 -10.40
CA VAL A 24 -5.47 -3.52 -10.84
C VAL A 24 -4.80 -2.22 -11.26
N GLN A 25 -3.63 -1.95 -10.71
CA GLN A 25 -2.80 -0.81 -11.09
C GLN A 25 -1.43 -1.33 -11.52
N VAL A 26 -0.90 -0.77 -12.61
CA VAL A 26 0.43 -1.09 -13.12
C VAL A 26 1.29 0.16 -13.01
N GLY A 27 2.48 0.00 -12.46
CA GLY A 27 3.44 1.07 -12.26
C GLY A 27 4.87 0.57 -12.34
N HIS A 28 5.80 1.46 -12.01
CA HIS A 28 7.22 1.14 -11.99
C HIS A 28 7.65 0.65 -10.61
N ALA A 29 8.81 -0.01 -10.55
CA ALA A 29 9.44 -0.37 -9.28
C ALA A 29 9.63 0.86 -8.37
N ASP A 30 9.93 2.02 -8.98
CA ASP A 30 10.12 3.29 -8.28
C ASP A 30 8.82 3.88 -7.71
N THR A 31 7.66 3.34 -8.08
CA THR A 31 6.36 3.67 -7.47
C THR A 31 5.96 2.64 -6.42
N LEU A 32 6.24 1.36 -6.65
CA LEU A 32 5.93 0.30 -5.71
C LEU A 32 6.83 0.36 -4.45
N LEU A 33 8.10 0.72 -4.62
CA LEU A 33 9.05 0.88 -3.52
C LEU A 33 8.58 1.92 -2.48
N PRO A 34 8.29 3.18 -2.84
CA PRO A 34 7.83 4.17 -1.87
C PRO A 34 6.52 3.75 -1.21
N LEU A 35 5.59 3.11 -1.92
CA LEU A 35 4.37 2.57 -1.35
C LEU A 35 4.66 1.52 -0.25
N LEU A 36 5.53 0.54 -0.52
CA LEU A 36 5.91 -0.47 0.46
C LEU A 36 6.56 0.16 1.69
N THR A 37 7.46 1.13 1.50
CA THR A 37 8.10 1.84 2.61
C THR A 37 7.13 2.69 3.42
N LEU A 38 6.15 3.32 2.75
CA LEU A 38 5.12 4.15 3.39
C LEU A 38 4.22 3.29 4.29
N LEU A 39 3.85 2.10 3.81
CA LEU A 39 3.12 1.08 4.57
C LEU A 39 3.98 0.38 5.65
N GLY A 40 5.26 0.75 5.77
CA GLY A 40 6.18 0.22 6.79
C GLY A 40 6.77 -1.15 6.48
N PHE A 41 6.56 -1.70 5.27
CA PHE A 41 7.16 -2.99 4.89
C PHE A 41 8.68 -2.85 4.78
N PHE A 42 9.39 -3.89 5.24
CA PHE A 42 10.85 -3.97 5.22
C PHE A 42 11.56 -2.81 5.95
N LYS A 43 10.89 -2.17 6.91
CA LYS A 43 11.52 -1.16 7.77
C LYS A 43 12.50 -1.83 8.73
N ASP A 44 13.79 -1.55 8.51
CA ASP A 44 14.86 -2.00 9.40
C ASP A 44 14.87 -1.22 10.72
N SER A 45 15.40 -1.84 11.79
CA SER A 45 15.60 -1.19 13.08
C SER A 45 16.62 -0.05 13.01
N ASP A 46 17.70 -0.30 12.26
CA ASP A 46 18.75 0.67 12.02
C ASP A 46 18.57 1.30 10.64
N ALA A 47 18.72 2.63 10.58
CA ALA A 47 18.67 3.37 9.33
C ALA A 47 19.80 2.91 8.40
N LEU A 48 19.48 2.69 7.13
CA LEU A 48 20.48 2.35 6.12
C LEU A 48 21.35 3.58 5.84
N THR A 49 22.65 3.44 6.05
CA THR A 49 23.64 4.49 5.73
C THR A 49 24.65 3.97 4.73
N SER A 50 25.43 4.87 4.14
CA SER A 50 26.51 4.47 3.23
C SER A 50 27.65 3.70 3.92
N THR A 51 27.71 3.73 5.26
CA THR A 51 28.83 3.17 6.05
C THR A 51 28.47 1.90 6.82
N ASN A 52 27.18 1.56 6.97
CA ASN A 52 26.75 0.39 7.73
C ASN A 52 26.40 -0.83 6.86
N TYR A 53 26.69 -0.79 5.55
CA TYR A 53 26.40 -1.90 4.64
C TYR A 53 27.02 -3.22 5.11
N ASP A 54 28.29 -3.19 5.54
CA ASP A 54 29.05 -4.38 5.95
C ASP A 54 28.60 -4.94 7.30
N THR A 55 28.09 -4.08 8.18
CA THR A 55 27.64 -4.48 9.53
C THR A 55 26.17 -4.92 9.52
N GLN A 56 25.34 -4.32 8.67
CA GLN A 56 23.91 -4.61 8.57
C GLN A 56 23.61 -5.71 7.54
N THR A 57 24.24 -6.87 7.74
CA THR A 57 24.16 -8.03 6.83
C THR A 57 22.79 -8.73 6.81
N GLN A 58 21.93 -8.44 7.79
CA GLN A 58 20.58 -9.02 7.91
C GLN A 58 19.47 -7.98 7.68
N ARG A 59 19.76 -6.89 6.95
CA ARG A 59 18.74 -5.90 6.60
C ARG A 59 17.58 -6.52 5.83
N SER A 60 16.36 -6.13 6.19
CA SER A 60 15.13 -6.46 5.49
C SER A 60 15.02 -5.68 4.19
N PHE A 61 15.53 -4.45 4.15
CA PHE A 61 15.49 -3.61 2.96
C PHE A 61 16.51 -4.05 1.89
N ARG A 62 16.07 -4.97 1.03
CA ARG A 62 16.85 -5.49 -0.10
C ARG A 62 16.01 -5.53 -1.37
N THR A 63 16.15 -4.49 -2.20
CA THR A 63 15.36 -4.33 -3.44
C THR A 63 15.41 -5.55 -4.36
N SER A 64 16.55 -6.24 -4.47
CA SER A 64 16.69 -7.47 -5.25
C SER A 64 15.78 -8.62 -4.80
N HIS A 65 15.35 -8.63 -3.54
CA HIS A 65 14.45 -9.65 -2.99
C HIS A 65 13.00 -9.17 -2.91
N MET A 66 12.77 -7.91 -2.51
CA MET A 66 11.42 -7.39 -2.35
C MET A 66 10.79 -6.93 -3.67
N LEU A 67 11.59 -6.48 -4.64
CA LEU A 67 11.15 -5.88 -5.90
C LEU A 67 11.91 -6.48 -7.09
N PRO A 68 11.76 -7.79 -7.38
CA PRO A 68 12.24 -8.36 -8.64
C PRO A 68 11.51 -7.75 -9.85
N TYR A 69 11.96 -8.10 -11.06
CA TYR A 69 11.21 -7.77 -12.26
C TYR A 69 9.78 -8.31 -12.17
N ALA A 70 8.81 -7.48 -12.57
CA ALA A 70 7.37 -7.76 -12.45
C ALA A 70 6.90 -8.01 -11.00
N ALA A 71 7.56 -7.37 -10.02
CA ALA A 71 7.09 -7.38 -8.64
C ALA A 71 5.65 -6.87 -8.52
N ASN A 72 4.89 -7.48 -7.63
CA ASN A 72 3.49 -7.16 -7.41
C ASN A 72 3.13 -7.18 -5.93
N LEU A 73 2.23 -6.29 -5.54
CA LEU A 73 1.60 -6.26 -4.23
C LEU A 73 0.09 -6.47 -4.42
N ILE A 74 -0.46 -7.47 -3.75
CA ILE A 74 -1.88 -7.80 -3.79
C ILE A 74 -2.43 -7.67 -2.38
N LEU A 75 -3.55 -6.96 -2.23
CA LEU A 75 -4.29 -6.87 -0.98
C LEU A 75 -5.61 -7.61 -1.15
N VAL A 76 -5.72 -8.81 -0.56
CA VAL A 76 -6.92 -9.65 -0.68
C VAL A 76 -7.80 -9.43 0.54
N LEU A 77 -9.03 -8.98 0.32
CA LEU A 77 -10.03 -8.89 1.37
C LEU A 77 -10.88 -10.16 1.41
N TYR A 78 -10.86 -10.85 2.55
CA TYR A 78 -11.65 -12.04 2.81
C TYR A 78 -12.84 -11.69 3.72
N ASP A 79 -14.02 -12.23 3.40
CA ASP A 79 -15.18 -12.27 4.29
C ASP A 79 -15.20 -13.64 4.99
N CYS A 80 -14.84 -13.65 6.27
CA CYS A 80 -14.86 -14.83 7.12
C CYS A 80 -16.24 -15.11 7.74
N GLY A 81 -17.26 -14.31 7.37
CA GLY A 81 -18.61 -14.39 7.90
C GLY A 81 -18.79 -13.61 9.20
N GLY A 82 -20.05 -13.32 9.54
CA GLY A 82 -20.36 -12.60 10.78
C GLY A 82 -19.86 -11.15 10.84
N GLY A 83 -19.47 -10.56 9.70
CA GLY A 83 -18.84 -9.24 9.64
C GLY A 83 -17.32 -9.24 9.91
N ASP A 84 -16.70 -10.42 10.05
CA ASP A 84 -15.26 -10.57 10.17
C ASP A 84 -14.60 -10.45 8.78
N LEU A 85 -14.10 -9.26 8.48
CA LEU A 85 -13.38 -8.98 7.25
C LEU A 85 -11.90 -8.90 7.54
N ARG A 86 -11.11 -9.66 6.78
CA ARG A 86 -9.68 -9.80 7.00
C ARG A 86 -8.90 -9.48 5.75
N LEU A 87 -7.77 -8.80 5.93
CA LEU A 87 -6.90 -8.42 4.83
C LEU A 87 -5.66 -9.29 4.82
N GLN A 88 -5.39 -9.98 3.71
CA GLN A 88 -4.11 -10.66 3.47
C GLN A 88 -3.31 -9.86 2.44
N PRO A 89 -2.20 -9.24 2.83
CA PRO A 89 -1.23 -8.74 1.87
C PRO A 89 -0.38 -9.89 1.32
N LEU A 90 -0.17 -9.90 0.01
CA LEU A 90 0.77 -10.77 -0.68
C LEU A 90 1.75 -9.90 -1.46
N LEU A 91 3.03 -10.15 -1.27
CA LEU A 91 4.09 -9.52 -2.07
C LEU A 91 4.78 -10.60 -2.88
N ASN A 92 4.82 -10.43 -4.20
CA ASN A 92 5.33 -11.43 -5.14
C ASN A 92 4.71 -12.80 -4.83
N GLU A 93 3.37 -12.82 -4.81
CA GLU A 93 2.53 -14.01 -4.58
C GLU A 93 2.74 -14.71 -3.23
N LYS A 94 3.53 -14.13 -2.32
CA LYS A 94 3.81 -14.69 -1.00
C LYS A 94 3.09 -13.90 0.08
N PRO A 95 2.34 -14.58 0.99
CA PRO A 95 1.77 -13.91 2.15
C PRO A 95 2.85 -13.21 2.96
N VAL A 96 2.59 -11.95 3.31
CA VAL A 96 3.44 -11.16 4.20
C VAL A 96 2.63 -10.71 5.41
N THR A 97 3.30 -10.43 6.52
CA THR A 97 2.62 -9.88 7.70
C THR A 97 2.50 -8.37 7.53
N PHE A 98 1.33 -7.81 7.86
CA PHE A 98 1.14 -6.37 7.83
C PHE A 98 1.96 -5.73 8.97
N PRO A 99 2.90 -4.80 8.68
CA PRO A 99 3.74 -4.16 9.68
C PRO A 99 2.92 -3.45 10.75
N GLY A 100 3.35 -3.53 12.02
CA GLY A 100 2.66 -2.85 13.12
C GLY A 100 1.36 -3.51 13.60
N LEU A 101 0.92 -4.61 12.97
CA LEU A 101 -0.25 -5.41 13.38
C LEU A 101 0.14 -6.85 13.79
N THR A 102 1.43 -7.07 14.06
CA THR A 102 2.05 -8.37 14.35
C THR A 102 1.64 -9.01 15.69
N ASP A 103 1.10 -8.23 16.62
CA ASP A 103 0.83 -8.69 18.00
C ASP A 103 -0.26 -9.77 18.07
N GLN A 104 -1.02 -9.99 16.99
CA GLN A 104 -2.09 -10.99 16.95
C GLN A 104 -1.68 -12.37 16.40
N GLN A 105 -0.39 -12.64 16.13
CA GLN A 105 0.10 -13.89 15.50
C GLN A 105 -0.64 -14.31 14.21
N THR A 106 -1.41 -13.41 13.61
CA THR A 106 -2.27 -13.71 12.46
C THR A 106 -1.69 -13.05 11.22
N SER A 107 -1.44 -13.85 10.20
CA SER A 107 -1.05 -13.38 8.85
C SER A 107 -2.12 -12.50 8.18
N MET A 108 -3.33 -12.47 8.75
CA MET A 108 -4.52 -11.82 8.22
C MET A 108 -5.19 -10.95 9.31
N PRO A 109 -4.73 -9.70 9.51
CA PRO A 109 -5.35 -8.77 10.44
C PRO A 109 -6.79 -8.42 10.03
N LEU A 110 -7.57 -7.91 10.98
CA LEU A 110 -8.86 -7.33 10.69
C LEU A 110 -8.68 -6.13 9.76
N TYR A 111 -9.57 -6.04 8.79
CA TYR A 111 -9.52 -4.97 7.81
C TYR A 111 -9.69 -3.58 8.46
N GLN A 112 -10.50 -3.44 9.51
CA GLN A 112 -10.62 -2.18 10.26
C GLN A 112 -9.31 -1.78 10.93
N ASP A 113 -8.59 -2.73 11.54
CA ASP A 113 -7.30 -2.45 12.18
C ASP A 113 -6.26 -1.93 11.16
N VAL A 114 -6.29 -2.47 9.94
CA VAL A 114 -5.45 -1.96 8.84
C VAL A 114 -5.83 -0.53 8.45
N LYS A 115 -7.12 -0.21 8.32
CA LYS A 115 -7.54 1.17 8.03
C LYS A 115 -7.10 2.14 9.12
N ASP A 116 -7.23 1.72 10.38
CA ASP A 116 -6.89 2.53 11.54
C ASP A 116 -5.38 2.75 11.61
N HIS A 117 -4.59 1.71 11.35
CA HIS A 117 -3.14 1.80 11.25
C HIS A 117 -2.69 2.74 10.12
N CYS A 118 -3.36 2.68 8.97
CA CYS A 118 -3.07 3.55 7.84
C CYS A 118 -3.72 4.95 7.94
N ARG A 119 -4.47 5.24 8.99
CA ARG A 119 -5.27 6.48 9.10
C ARG A 119 -4.43 7.73 8.94
N GLU A 120 -3.27 7.78 9.59
CA GLU A 120 -2.35 8.93 9.51
C GLU A 120 -1.80 9.10 8.10
N LEU A 121 -1.46 8.01 7.41
CA LEU A 121 -1.03 8.05 6.01
C LEU A 121 -2.16 8.55 5.08
N LEU A 122 -3.39 8.15 5.36
CA LEU A 122 -4.57 8.50 4.57
C LEU A 122 -5.07 9.92 4.83
N GLN A 123 -4.78 10.50 6.01
CA GLN A 123 -5.26 11.82 6.42
C GLN A 123 -4.16 12.91 6.40
N GLY A 124 -2.89 12.52 6.52
CA GLY A 124 -1.77 13.43 6.80
C GLY A 124 -0.88 13.79 5.62
N GLY A 125 -1.05 13.18 4.45
CA GLY A 125 -0.25 13.51 3.28
C GLY A 125 -0.73 14.78 2.59
N ASP A 126 -0.31 15.95 3.06
CA ASP A 126 -0.38 17.17 2.24
C ASP A 126 0.73 17.13 1.18
N PHE A 127 0.53 16.30 0.16
CA PHE A 127 1.43 16.17 -0.98
C PHE A 127 1.66 17.52 -1.68
N GLU A 128 0.72 18.45 -1.56
CA GLU A 128 0.87 19.76 -2.16
C GLU A 128 1.93 20.60 -1.46
N THR A 129 1.93 20.59 -0.11
CA THR A 129 2.95 21.27 0.66
C THR A 129 4.32 20.60 0.54
N GLU A 130 4.36 19.27 0.66
CA GLU A 130 5.62 18.51 0.67
C GLU A 130 6.29 18.43 -0.71
N CYS A 131 5.50 18.18 -1.75
CA CYS A 131 6.02 17.97 -3.11
C CYS A 131 5.92 19.22 -3.99
N GLN A 132 5.24 20.29 -3.53
CA GLN A 132 5.07 21.54 -4.27
C GLN A 132 4.49 21.33 -5.68
N LEU A 133 3.55 20.39 -5.81
CA LEU A 133 3.11 19.87 -7.11
C LEU A 133 2.51 20.96 -8.02
N PHE A 134 1.89 22.00 -7.47
CA PHE A 134 1.30 23.10 -8.24
C PHE A 134 2.05 24.43 -8.17
N LYS A 135 3.36 24.44 -7.84
CA LYS A 135 4.13 25.70 -7.84
C LYS A 135 4.60 26.20 -9.20
N ASN A 136 4.38 25.48 -10.30
CA ASN A 136 4.40 26.06 -11.64
C ASN A 136 3.73 25.14 -12.66
N THR A 137 3.01 25.76 -13.59
CA THR A 137 2.34 25.20 -14.78
C THR A 137 0.95 24.61 -14.53
N VAL A 138 -0.04 25.40 -14.91
CA VAL A 138 -1.28 24.89 -15.53
C VAL A 138 -0.83 23.97 -16.67
N VAL A 139 -0.89 22.65 -16.46
CA VAL A 139 -0.89 21.74 -17.60
C VAL A 139 -2.27 21.88 -18.22
N SER A 140 -2.35 22.79 -19.20
CA SER A 140 -3.46 22.81 -20.14
C SER A 140 -3.38 21.49 -20.91
N TRP A 141 -4.29 20.58 -20.61
CA TRP A 141 -4.66 19.54 -21.57
C TRP A 141 -5.52 20.23 -22.61
N ASP A 142 -4.90 21.05 -23.46
CA ASP A 142 -5.53 21.37 -24.73
C ASP A 142 -5.53 20.07 -25.53
N ASP A 143 -6.72 19.51 -25.66
CA ASP A 143 -7.06 18.53 -26.67
C ASP A 143 -6.56 19.01 -28.03
N GLU A 144 -5.42 18.52 -28.49
CA GLU A 144 -5.17 18.36 -29.92
C GLU A 144 -4.93 16.89 -30.22
N CYS A 145 -6.06 16.25 -30.52
CA CYS A 145 -6.13 15.02 -31.28
C CYS A 145 -5.29 15.12 -32.56
N ILE A 146 -4.63 13.99 -32.84
CA ILE A 146 -4.04 13.60 -34.12
C ILE A 146 -4.94 14.00 -35.30
N HIS A 147 -4.34 14.65 -36.30
CA HIS A 147 -4.68 14.45 -37.71
C HIS A 147 -3.43 14.32 -38.57
#